data_AF-A0A822Z0K2-F1
#
_entry.id   AF-A0A822Z0K2-F1
#
_cell.length_a   1.000
_cell.length_b   1.000
_cell.length_c   1.000
_cell.angle_alpha   90.00
_cell.angle_beta   90.00
_cell.angle_gamma   90.00
#
_symmetry.space_group_name_H-M   'P 1'
#
loop_
_entity.id
_entity.type
_entity.pdbx_description
1 polymer ?
#
loop_
_entity_poly.entity_id
_entity_poly.type
_entity_poly.pdbx_seq_one_letter_code
_entity_poly.pdbx_strand_id
1 'polypeptide(L)'
;MLSFLGSVQLVLIYFSLVLELYELHINCGGKEREFNGSKYEADEDVGGPAKYFAVNNWAFSSTGSFTDNKNPKDNFIVTNASELLLNDALLYTTARISPISLTYIVYCLLTGSYTVSLHFAEIMFTSDRNHTGFARRVFDVYIQEELVLKDFNIVDEAGGAWKAVVKKFPLVDVRSHMLEIRFYWAGKGTTRIPSPGTYGPLISAISVVPNFHPPLEGEKKISTGTVAGIVVSIAGLIFFVLGFLWWRGYLGHKNTMDQAPWTDLTGLDLHTSSFTLTQIKVATNNFDAANKIGEGGFGPVYKGLLSDGTMIAVKQLSSKSKQGTREFVNEIGIISALQHPHLVNLYGCCVEGNQLLLVYEYMENNSLARALFGPEECQLKLDWRTRHKICVGIAKGLAYLHEESRLKIVHRDIKATNVLLGKDLHPKISDFGLAKLDPEEKTHLSTRVAGT
;
A
#
# COMPACT_ATOMS: atom_id res chain seq x y z
N MET A 1 20.66 0.79 -15.23
CA MET A 1 19.66 1.86 -15.53
C MET A 1 18.87 2.26 -14.28
N LEU A 2 18.68 1.34 -13.33
CA LEU A 2 18.06 1.57 -12.01
C LEU A 2 18.82 2.53 -11.08
N SER A 3 20.14 2.65 -11.18
CA SER A 3 20.90 3.67 -10.44
C SER A 3 20.62 5.09 -10.95
N PHE A 4 20.31 5.23 -12.25
CA PHE A 4 19.99 6.51 -12.87
C PHE A 4 18.52 6.90 -12.62
N LEU A 5 17.59 5.94 -12.65
CA LEU A 5 16.19 6.14 -12.28
C LEU A 5 16.01 6.40 -10.77
N GLY A 6 16.79 5.73 -9.91
CA GLY A 6 16.84 6.02 -8.48
C GLY A 6 17.36 7.43 -8.20
N SER A 7 18.32 7.91 -9.02
CA SER A 7 18.82 9.28 -8.94
C SER A 7 17.82 10.31 -9.48
N VAL A 8 17.07 9.99 -10.55
CA VAL A 8 16.03 10.88 -11.10
C VAL A 8 14.79 10.92 -10.21
N GLN A 9 14.46 9.83 -9.52
CA GLN A 9 13.36 9.78 -8.55
C GLN A 9 13.77 10.43 -7.21
N LEU A 10 15.03 10.29 -6.78
CA LEU A 10 15.57 11.13 -5.70
C LEU A 10 15.58 12.60 -6.10
N VAL A 11 15.94 12.93 -7.34
CA VAL A 11 15.95 14.31 -7.84
C VAL A 11 14.53 14.85 -8.00
N LEU A 12 13.53 14.05 -8.38
CA LEU A 12 12.11 14.45 -8.43
C LEU A 12 11.44 14.50 -7.05
N ILE A 13 11.97 13.77 -6.05
CA ILE A 13 11.60 13.93 -4.64
C ILE A 13 12.30 15.18 -4.05
N TYR A 14 13.52 15.49 -4.50
CA TYR A 14 14.23 16.73 -4.15
C TYR A 14 13.67 17.96 -4.89
N PHE A 15 13.01 17.77 -6.05
CA PHE A 15 12.37 18.80 -6.87
C PHE A 15 10.84 18.87 -6.71
N SER A 16 10.22 17.91 -6.01
CA SER A 16 8.93 18.18 -5.38
C SER A 16 9.25 19.20 -4.32
N LEU A 17 8.85 20.45 -4.58
CA LEU A 17 9.06 21.56 -3.67
C LEU A 17 8.88 21.08 -2.23
N VAL A 18 9.99 21.14 -1.50
CA VAL A 18 10.01 21.24 -0.05
C VAL A 18 9.35 22.58 0.27
N LEU A 19 8.03 22.62 0.14
CA LEU A 19 7.18 23.61 0.78
C LEU A 19 7.07 23.11 2.22
N GLU A 20 8.07 23.43 3.02
CA GLU A 20 8.01 23.21 4.45
C GLU A 20 6.80 23.98 4.97
N LEU A 21 5.88 23.26 5.60
CA LEU A 21 4.67 23.86 6.14
C LEU A 21 5.06 24.58 7.43
N TYR A 22 4.93 25.90 7.44
CA TYR A 22 5.19 26.69 8.63
C TYR A 22 3.93 26.93 9.45
N GLU A 23 2.75 27.01 8.85
CA GLU A 23 1.48 27.18 9.54
C GLU A 23 0.40 26.29 8.93
N LEU A 24 -0.59 25.89 9.73
CA LEU A 24 -1.74 25.13 9.26
C LEU A 24 -3.00 25.48 10.04
N HIS A 25 -4.11 25.61 9.32
CA HIS A 25 -5.43 25.84 9.90
C HIS A 25 -6.44 24.87 9.27
N ILE A 26 -7.19 24.14 10.10
CA ILE A 26 -8.14 23.10 9.67
C ILE A 26 -9.53 23.45 10.20
N ASN A 27 -10.54 23.55 9.33
CA ASN A 27 -11.95 23.70 9.71
C ASN A 27 -12.60 22.33 9.88
N CYS A 28 -12.54 21.76 11.08
CA CYS A 28 -12.91 20.38 11.39
C CYS A 28 -14.41 20.11 11.13
N GLY A 29 -14.70 19.24 10.15
CA GLY A 29 -16.08 18.95 9.73
C GLY A 29 -16.73 20.05 8.88
N GLY A 30 -15.95 21.02 8.40
CA GLY A 30 -16.43 22.21 7.69
C GLY A 30 -15.74 22.47 6.36
N LYS A 31 -16.28 23.43 5.61
CA LYS A 31 -15.73 23.90 4.33
C LYS A 31 -14.56 24.85 4.50
N GLU A 32 -13.74 24.98 3.46
CA GLU A 32 -12.67 25.97 3.41
C GLU A 32 -13.21 27.37 3.70
N ARG A 33 -12.51 28.13 4.55
CA ARG A 33 -12.93 29.49 4.92
C ARG A 33 -11.80 30.34 5.49
N GLU A 34 -11.93 31.65 5.35
CA GLU A 34 -11.09 32.61 6.08
C GLU A 34 -11.69 32.95 7.45
N PHE A 35 -10.84 33.00 8.47
CA PHE A 35 -11.19 33.42 9.82
C PHE A 35 -9.98 34.09 10.48
N ASN A 36 -10.18 35.32 11.00
CA ASN A 36 -9.12 36.12 11.63
C ASN A 36 -7.85 36.30 10.77
N GLY A 37 -8.00 36.43 9.46
CA GLY A 37 -6.88 36.64 8.52
C GLY A 37 -6.12 35.38 8.13
N SER A 38 -6.51 34.21 8.66
CA SER A 38 -5.95 32.91 8.29
C SER A 38 -6.94 32.10 7.45
N LYS A 39 -6.44 31.36 6.47
CA LYS A 39 -7.23 30.45 5.63
C LYS A 39 -7.29 29.06 6.26
N TYR A 40 -8.48 28.62 6.68
CA TYR A 40 -8.74 27.29 7.21
C TYR A 40 -9.10 26.32 6.08
N GLU A 41 -8.34 25.24 5.95
CA GLU A 41 -8.57 24.16 5.00
C GLU A 41 -9.85 23.37 5.31
N ALA A 42 -10.48 22.84 4.25
CA ALA A 42 -11.71 22.07 4.35
C ALA A 42 -11.48 20.66 4.93
N ASP A 43 -12.33 20.27 5.88
CA ASP A 43 -12.42 18.92 6.41
C ASP A 43 -13.85 18.37 6.22
N GLU A 44 -14.21 18.06 4.98
CA GLU A 44 -15.57 17.66 4.59
C GLU A 44 -15.79 16.14 4.53
N ASP A 45 -14.77 15.34 4.83
CA ASP A 45 -14.90 13.89 4.75
C ASP A 45 -15.95 13.38 5.77
N VAL A 46 -16.85 12.50 5.30
CA VAL A 46 -18.00 12.01 6.06
C VAL A 46 -17.64 11.26 7.35
N GLY A 47 -16.37 10.89 7.56
CA GLY A 47 -15.94 10.09 8.70
C GLY A 47 -16.39 8.63 8.60
N GLY A 48 -16.25 7.89 9.69
CA GLY A 48 -16.67 6.50 9.78
C GLY A 48 -16.27 5.85 11.11
N PRO A 49 -16.79 4.64 11.41
CA PRO A 49 -16.54 3.99 12.69
C PRO A 49 -15.11 3.47 12.88
N ALA A 50 -14.39 3.30 11.77
CA ALA A 50 -12.95 3.08 11.72
C ALA A 50 -12.46 3.68 10.40
N LYS A 51 -12.06 4.95 10.43
CA LYS A 51 -11.65 5.67 9.21
C LYS A 51 -10.32 6.38 9.39
N TYR A 52 -9.54 6.37 8.31
CA TYR A 52 -8.36 7.19 8.12
C TYR A 52 -8.54 7.98 6.82
N PHE A 53 -8.34 9.30 6.89
CA PHE A 53 -8.43 10.22 5.76
C PHE A 53 -7.19 11.10 5.77
N ALA A 54 -6.58 11.33 4.60
CA ALA A 54 -5.39 12.16 4.45
C ALA A 54 -5.54 13.08 3.24
N VAL A 55 -5.18 14.36 3.41
CA VAL A 55 -5.23 15.40 2.38
C VAL A 55 -4.09 16.39 2.57
N ASN A 56 -3.41 16.75 1.49
CA ASN A 56 -2.27 17.68 1.51
C ASN A 56 -1.25 17.30 2.60
N ASN A 57 -1.10 18.17 3.61
CA ASN A 57 -0.14 18.06 4.71
C ASN A 57 -0.78 17.63 6.03
N TRP A 58 -2.01 17.11 6.03
CA TRP A 58 -2.64 16.62 7.26
C TRP A 58 -3.57 15.43 7.02
N ALA A 59 -3.91 14.74 8.10
CA ALA A 59 -4.81 13.60 8.10
C ALA A 59 -5.64 13.59 9.38
N PHE A 60 -6.74 12.83 9.36
CA PHE A 60 -7.43 12.45 10.58
C PHE A 60 -7.75 10.95 10.62
N SER A 61 -7.83 10.41 11.83
CA SER A 61 -8.34 9.09 12.12
C SER A 61 -9.49 9.17 13.12
N SER A 62 -10.52 8.36 12.94
CA SER A 62 -11.68 8.30 13.82
C SER A 62 -12.04 6.85 14.15
N THR A 63 -12.45 6.60 15.39
CA THR A 63 -12.78 5.25 15.89
C THR A 63 -14.04 5.20 16.75
N GLY A 64 -14.71 4.05 16.70
CA GLY A 64 -15.90 3.74 17.47
C GLY A 64 -17.19 3.91 16.68
N SER A 65 -18.28 3.34 17.17
CA SER A 65 -19.62 3.52 16.60
C SER A 65 -20.56 4.07 17.67
N PHE A 66 -21.52 4.91 17.26
CA PHE A 66 -22.54 5.44 18.16
C PHE A 66 -23.57 4.34 18.44
N THR A 67 -23.47 3.67 19.58
CA THR A 67 -24.42 2.62 19.97
C THR A 67 -25.81 3.25 20.20
N ASP A 68 -26.86 2.55 19.77
CA ASP A 68 -28.29 2.91 19.93
C ASP A 68 -28.89 3.95 18.97
N ASN A 69 -28.17 4.42 17.93
CA ASN A 69 -28.79 5.27 16.93
C ASN A 69 -29.64 4.43 15.96
N LYS A 70 -30.96 4.64 15.91
CA LYS A 70 -31.86 3.95 14.94
C LYS A 70 -31.62 4.38 13.49
N ASN A 71 -30.64 5.24 13.25
CA ASN A 71 -30.33 5.83 11.96
C ASN A 71 -29.24 4.99 11.26
N PRO A 72 -29.46 4.47 10.04
CA PRO A 72 -28.49 3.63 9.34
C PRO A 72 -27.22 4.36 8.87
N LYS A 73 -27.10 5.67 9.12
CA LYS A 73 -25.93 6.49 8.81
C LYS A 73 -25.53 7.26 10.07
N ASP A 74 -24.45 6.83 10.70
CA ASP A 74 -23.78 7.60 11.75
C ASP A 74 -23.20 8.88 11.13
N ASN A 75 -23.55 10.04 11.69
CA ASN A 75 -23.00 11.33 11.27
C ASN A 75 -21.77 11.64 12.14
N PHE A 76 -20.61 11.83 11.51
CA PHE A 76 -19.36 12.24 12.17
C PHE A 76 -19.06 13.73 12.02
N ILE A 77 -19.99 14.46 11.39
CA ILE A 77 -20.00 15.91 11.26
C ILE A 77 -21.32 16.41 11.82
N VAL A 78 -21.24 17.43 12.65
CA VAL A 78 -22.39 18.12 13.21
C VAL A 78 -22.47 19.49 12.58
N THR A 79 -23.67 19.87 12.15
CA THR A 79 -23.97 21.21 11.64
C THR A 79 -25.07 21.83 12.47
N ASN A 80 -24.96 23.12 12.77
CA ASN A 80 -26.05 23.89 13.34
C ASN A 80 -26.82 24.62 12.22
N ALA A 81 -28.15 24.43 12.18
CA ALA A 81 -29.05 25.05 11.21
C ALA A 81 -29.78 26.30 11.74
N SER A 82 -29.59 26.68 13.01
CA SER A 82 -30.26 27.84 13.62
C SER A 82 -29.32 29.05 13.71
N GLU A 83 -29.72 30.14 13.05
CA GLU A 83 -29.02 31.43 12.91
C GLU A 83 -28.54 31.97 14.27
N LEU A 84 -27.25 31.80 14.56
CA LEU A 84 -26.61 32.51 15.66
C LEU A 84 -25.98 33.80 15.14
N LEU A 85 -26.48 34.90 15.69
CA LEU A 85 -25.92 36.24 15.71
C LEU A 85 -24.52 36.25 16.36
N LEU A 86 -23.50 35.74 15.68
CA LEU A 86 -22.16 36.28 15.87
C LEU A 86 -21.65 36.73 14.51
N ASN A 87 -21.22 37.99 14.44
CA ASN A 87 -20.44 38.49 13.31
C ASN A 87 -19.13 37.69 13.10
N ASP A 88 -18.78 36.76 14.02
CA ASP A 88 -17.66 35.80 13.96
C ASP A 88 -18.09 34.30 14.02
N ALA A 89 -19.39 33.96 13.91
CA ALA A 89 -19.95 32.61 14.21
C ALA A 89 -19.51 31.48 13.27
N LEU A 90 -18.93 31.83 12.14
CA LEU A 90 -18.92 30.99 10.95
C LEU A 90 -17.95 29.80 10.99
N LEU A 91 -16.93 29.84 11.87
CA LEU A 91 -16.00 28.72 12.12
C LEU A 91 -16.59 27.70 13.13
N TYR A 92 -17.63 28.09 13.88
CA TYR A 92 -18.21 27.29 14.95
C TYR A 92 -19.61 26.75 14.59
N THR A 93 -20.03 26.86 13.33
CA THR A 93 -21.29 26.30 12.84
C THR A 93 -21.20 24.80 12.53
N THR A 94 -19.97 24.30 12.35
CA THR A 94 -19.68 22.90 12.08
C THR A 94 -18.64 22.38 13.06
N ALA A 95 -18.70 21.08 13.35
CA ALA A 95 -17.69 20.41 14.15
C ALA A 95 -17.57 18.94 13.76
N ARG A 96 -16.36 18.39 13.87
CA ARG A 96 -16.13 16.95 13.76
C ARG A 96 -16.30 16.27 15.12
N ILE A 97 -16.94 15.10 15.09
CA ILE A 97 -17.15 14.26 16.26
C ILE A 97 -16.67 12.83 16.01
N SER A 98 -16.38 12.10 17.08
CA SER A 98 -16.09 10.66 17.03
C SER A 98 -16.61 9.97 18.30
N PRO A 99 -17.06 8.71 18.25
CA PRO A 99 -17.57 8.01 19.43
C PRO A 99 -16.50 7.72 20.48
N ILE A 100 -15.28 7.36 20.07
CA ILE A 100 -14.22 6.92 21.00
C ILE A 100 -12.98 7.80 20.89
N SER A 101 -12.35 7.85 19.70
CA SER A 101 -11.11 8.60 19.52
C SER A 101 -11.10 9.28 18.16
N LEU A 102 -10.72 10.55 18.17
CA LEU A 102 -10.45 11.37 16.99
C LEU A 102 -9.00 11.84 17.05
N THR A 103 -8.23 11.65 15.99
CA THR A 103 -6.81 12.02 15.96
C THR A 103 -6.53 12.79 14.69
N TYR A 104 -6.00 14.01 14.81
CA TYR A 104 -5.45 14.77 13.69
C TYR A 104 -3.93 14.64 13.67
N ILE A 105 -3.39 14.44 12.48
CA ILE A 105 -1.96 14.30 12.23
C ILE A 105 -1.59 15.35 11.19
N VAL A 106 -0.60 16.19 11.51
CA VAL A 106 -0.04 17.16 10.58
C VAL A 106 1.35 16.70 10.18
N TYR A 107 1.65 16.71 8.89
CA TYR A 107 2.90 16.30 8.27
C TYR A 107 3.68 17.51 7.75
N CYS A 108 4.95 17.30 7.43
CA CYS A 108 5.81 18.28 6.75
C CYS A 108 6.00 19.60 7.52
N LEU A 109 5.78 19.61 8.84
CA LEU A 109 6.08 20.76 9.68
C LEU A 109 7.60 20.93 9.81
N LEU A 110 8.05 22.18 9.89
CA LEU A 110 9.41 22.49 10.30
C LEU A 110 9.70 21.96 11.70
N THR A 111 10.97 21.66 11.95
CA THR A 111 11.41 21.37 13.32
C THR A 111 11.42 22.68 14.11
N GLY A 112 10.65 22.75 15.19
CA GLY A 112 10.54 23.96 15.99
C GLY A 112 9.40 23.92 16.99
N SER A 113 9.25 25.03 17.71
CA SER A 113 8.18 25.22 18.68
C SER A 113 6.98 25.90 18.03
N TYR A 114 5.78 25.39 18.32
CA TYR A 114 4.52 25.85 17.76
C TYR A 114 3.53 26.24 18.85
N THR A 115 2.69 27.22 18.53
CA THR A 115 1.44 27.49 19.24
C THR A 115 0.32 26.69 18.58
N VAL A 116 -0.16 25.67 19.29
CA VAL A 116 -1.35 24.90 18.89
C VAL A 116 -2.58 25.51 19.56
N SER A 117 -3.55 25.95 18.75
CA SER A 117 -4.83 26.46 19.22
C SER A 117 -5.95 25.51 18.82
N LEU A 118 -6.69 25.01 19.81
CA LEU A 118 -7.83 24.12 19.63
C LEU A 118 -9.11 24.91 19.85
N HIS A 119 -9.98 24.93 18.83
CA HIS A 119 -11.21 25.70 18.81
C HIS A 119 -12.41 24.80 19.07
N PHE A 120 -13.19 25.13 20.11
CA PHE A 120 -14.34 24.36 20.53
C PHE A 120 -15.59 25.23 20.63
N ALA A 121 -16.73 24.66 20.28
CA ALA A 121 -18.05 25.17 20.66
C ALA A 121 -18.99 23.98 20.84
N GLU A 122 -19.71 23.90 21.97
CA GLU A 122 -20.72 22.87 22.15
C GLU A 122 -21.98 23.27 21.36
N ILE A 123 -22.22 22.53 20.28
CA ILE A 123 -23.29 22.79 19.30
C ILE A 123 -24.31 21.65 19.21
N MET A 124 -24.22 20.63 20.05
CA MET A 124 -25.21 19.56 20.14
C MET A 124 -26.06 19.69 21.40
N PHE A 125 -25.46 20.05 22.53
CA PHE A 125 -26.17 20.20 23.80
C PHE A 125 -26.75 21.62 23.93
N THR A 126 -28.06 21.75 23.71
CA THR A 126 -28.79 23.02 23.91
C THR A 126 -29.18 23.21 25.37
N SER A 127 -29.15 24.45 25.85
CA SER A 127 -29.76 24.82 27.14
C SER A 127 -31.27 24.98 27.06
N ASP A 128 -31.82 25.26 25.86
CA ASP A 128 -33.22 25.65 25.70
C ASP A 128 -34.12 24.53 25.18
N ARG A 129 -35.14 24.27 26.01
CA ARG A 129 -36.50 23.73 25.74
C ARG A 129 -36.89 22.34 26.24
N ASN A 130 -36.02 21.41 26.64
CA ASN A 130 -36.49 20.07 27.11
C ASN A 130 -35.51 19.33 28.07
N HIS A 131 -35.04 19.95 29.16
CA HIS A 131 -34.15 19.31 30.16
C HIS A 131 -32.75 18.88 29.66
N THR A 132 -32.30 19.37 28.49
CA THR A 132 -30.96 19.12 27.93
C THR A 132 -29.84 19.90 28.61
N GLY A 133 -30.17 20.90 29.47
CA GLY A 133 -29.19 21.74 30.17
C GLY A 133 -28.28 21.02 31.18
N PHE A 134 -28.49 19.73 31.44
CA PHE A 134 -27.62 18.89 32.28
C PHE A 134 -26.68 17.99 31.47
N ALA A 135 -26.78 17.97 30.14
CA ALA A 135 -25.92 17.14 29.31
C ALA A 135 -24.48 17.65 29.35
N ARG A 136 -23.53 16.73 29.58
CA ARG A 136 -22.10 17.06 29.69
C ARG A 136 -21.30 16.26 28.68
N ARG A 137 -20.51 16.95 27.87
CA ARG A 137 -19.51 16.34 26.99
C ARG A 137 -18.19 16.38 27.72
N VAL A 138 -17.57 15.22 27.96
CA VAL A 138 -16.32 15.12 28.72
C VAL A 138 -15.36 14.23 27.95
N PHE A 139 -14.19 14.73 27.58
CA PHE A 139 -13.16 13.96 26.88
C PHE A 139 -11.76 14.45 27.26
N ASP A 140 -10.75 13.63 26.99
CA ASP A 140 -9.34 13.94 27.19
C ASP A 140 -8.73 14.45 25.88
N VAL A 141 -7.73 15.32 25.98
CA VAL A 141 -6.96 15.86 24.85
C VAL A 141 -5.48 15.61 25.07
N TYR A 142 -4.85 15.04 24.05
CA TYR A 142 -3.44 14.75 24.00
C TYR A 142 -2.80 15.49 22.83
N ILE A 143 -1.61 16.04 23.05
CA ILE A 143 -0.77 16.62 22.00
C ILE A 143 0.59 15.93 22.10
N GLN A 144 1.03 15.32 21.00
CA GLN A 144 2.23 14.47 20.98
C GLN A 144 2.29 13.46 22.14
N GLU A 145 1.21 12.71 22.33
CA GLU A 145 1.05 11.70 23.39
C GLU A 145 1.00 12.24 24.83
N GLU A 146 1.26 13.53 25.07
CA GLU A 146 1.13 14.15 26.38
C GLU A 146 -0.33 14.57 26.65
N LEU A 147 -0.86 14.18 27.81
CA LEU A 147 -2.20 14.58 28.25
C LEU A 147 -2.21 16.06 28.64
N VAL A 148 -2.79 16.91 27.79
CA VAL A 148 -2.82 18.36 27.99
C VAL A 148 -4.13 18.86 28.59
N LEU A 149 -5.25 18.16 28.38
CA LEU A 149 -6.53 18.44 29.03
C LEU A 149 -7.15 17.12 29.46
N LYS A 150 -7.46 17.00 30.76
CA LYS A 150 -8.13 15.84 31.34
C LYS A 150 -9.56 16.20 31.71
N ASP A 151 -10.51 15.31 31.42
CA ASP A 151 -11.92 15.48 31.72
C ASP A 151 -12.48 16.82 31.20
N PHE A 152 -12.04 17.24 30.01
CA PHE A 152 -12.38 18.54 29.43
C PHE A 152 -13.86 18.62 29.06
N ASN A 153 -14.53 19.65 29.56
CA ASN A 153 -15.93 19.96 29.24
C ASN A 153 -16.05 21.34 28.60
N ILE A 154 -16.45 21.36 27.33
CA ILE A 154 -16.56 22.58 26.51
C ILE A 154 -17.52 23.60 27.15
N VAL A 155 -18.66 23.15 27.67
CA VAL A 155 -19.70 24.04 28.22
C VAL A 155 -19.21 24.74 29.48
N ASP A 156 -18.55 24.00 30.38
CA ASP A 156 -18.04 24.54 31.64
C ASP A 156 -16.96 25.60 31.36
N GLU A 157 -16.10 25.32 30.36
CA GLU A 157 -14.98 26.18 29.98
C GLU A 157 -15.40 27.41 29.15
N ALA A 158 -16.43 27.29 28.32
CA ALA A 158 -16.99 28.40 27.56
C ALA A 158 -17.99 29.26 28.36
N GLY A 159 -18.40 28.81 29.55
CA GLY A 159 -19.44 29.46 30.35
C GLY A 159 -20.83 29.37 29.72
N GLY A 160 -21.12 28.26 29.04
CA GLY A 160 -22.40 27.96 28.39
C GLY A 160 -22.28 27.22 27.06
N ALA A 161 -23.36 26.56 26.66
CA ALA A 161 -23.50 26.02 25.30
C ALA A 161 -23.50 27.17 24.26
N TRP A 162 -23.15 26.85 23.02
CA TRP A 162 -23.13 27.81 21.90
C TRP A 162 -22.12 28.96 22.02
N LYS A 163 -21.22 28.88 23.01
CA LYS A 163 -20.11 29.82 23.17
C LYS A 163 -18.84 29.15 22.70
N ALA A 164 -18.05 29.90 21.95
CA ALA A 164 -16.74 29.46 21.52
C ALA A 164 -15.74 29.56 22.68
N VAL A 165 -14.86 28.56 22.79
CA VAL A 165 -13.69 28.57 23.67
C VAL A 165 -12.48 28.08 22.90
N VAL A 166 -11.34 28.75 23.09
CA VAL A 166 -10.07 28.41 22.44
C VAL A 166 -9.06 28.03 23.51
N LYS A 167 -8.47 26.83 23.40
CA LYS A 167 -7.36 26.40 24.26
C LYS A 167 -6.06 26.51 23.49
N LYS A 168 -5.13 27.30 24.02
CA LYS A 168 -3.83 27.60 23.40
C LYS A 168 -2.71 26.88 24.14
N PHE A 169 -1.83 26.23 23.39
CA PHE A 169 -0.65 25.52 23.87
C PHE A 169 0.58 26.13 23.19
N PRO A 170 1.24 27.13 23.81
CA PRO A 170 2.20 27.99 23.13
C PRO A 170 3.61 27.40 22.99
N LEU A 171 3.87 26.15 23.41
CA LEU A 171 5.22 25.57 23.43
C LEU A 171 5.17 24.08 23.06
N VAL A 172 4.60 23.75 21.90
CA VAL A 172 4.57 22.37 21.39
C VAL A 172 5.78 22.15 20.48
N ASP A 173 6.69 21.28 20.90
CA ASP A 173 7.92 20.99 20.16
C ASP A 173 7.69 19.91 19.08
N VAL A 174 7.91 20.26 17.81
CA VAL A 174 7.83 19.32 16.70
C VAL A 174 9.25 18.93 16.27
N ARG A 175 9.63 17.66 16.48
CA ARG A 175 10.97 17.12 16.11
C ARG A 175 10.96 16.16 14.94
N SER A 176 9.84 15.48 14.72
CA SER A 176 9.68 14.41 13.73
C SER A 176 9.05 14.90 12.42
N HIS A 177 8.99 16.22 12.19
CA HIS A 177 8.20 16.85 11.13
C HIS A 177 6.71 16.48 11.15
N MET A 178 6.24 15.96 12.29
CA MET A 178 4.88 15.49 12.48
C MET A 178 4.33 15.98 13.82
N LEU A 179 3.08 16.44 13.80
CA LEU A 179 2.33 16.83 14.99
C LEU A 179 1.07 15.97 15.10
N GLU A 180 0.92 15.26 16.21
CA GLU A 180 -0.28 14.47 16.51
C GLU A 180 -1.11 15.16 17.60
N ILE A 181 -2.41 15.30 17.36
CA ILE A 181 -3.40 15.83 18.31
C ILE A 181 -4.51 14.80 18.43
N ARG A 182 -4.69 14.21 19.61
CA ARG A 182 -5.64 13.13 19.87
C ARG A 182 -6.69 13.56 20.89
N PHE A 183 -7.95 13.35 20.56
CA PHE A 183 -9.10 13.56 21.42
C PHE A 183 -9.71 12.20 21.76
N TYR A 184 -9.83 11.88 23.05
CA TYR A 184 -10.20 10.55 23.51
C TYR A 184 -11.36 10.60 24.52
N TRP A 185 -12.37 9.77 24.30
CA TRP A 185 -13.49 9.63 25.20
C TRP A 185 -13.34 8.41 26.10
N ALA A 186 -13.09 8.65 27.39
CA ALA A 186 -12.94 7.61 28.41
C ALA A 186 -14.28 7.10 29.00
N GLY A 187 -15.40 7.28 28.28
CA GLY A 187 -16.72 6.82 28.75
C GLY A 187 -17.44 7.75 29.73
N LYS A 188 -16.98 8.99 29.89
CA LYS A 188 -17.53 9.97 30.85
C LYS A 188 -18.52 10.95 30.21
N GLY A 189 -19.41 11.51 31.03
CA GLY A 189 -20.41 12.47 30.56
C GLY A 189 -21.72 11.81 30.13
N THR A 190 -22.51 12.54 29.36
CA THR A 190 -23.87 12.14 28.95
C THR A 190 -23.83 11.41 27.61
N THR A 191 -24.57 10.30 27.51
CA THR A 191 -24.56 9.43 26.31
C THR A 191 -25.92 9.29 25.60
N ARG A 192 -27.02 9.65 26.28
CA ARG A 192 -28.40 9.41 25.81
C ARG A 192 -29.24 10.66 25.55
N ILE A 193 -28.71 11.85 25.87
CA ILE A 193 -29.40 13.14 25.72
C ILE A 193 -28.52 14.00 24.81
N PRO A 194 -29.07 14.72 23.81
CA PRO A 194 -30.49 14.82 23.41
C PRO A 194 -31.03 13.54 22.76
N SER A 195 -30.15 12.72 22.18
CA SER A 195 -30.48 11.39 21.68
C SER A 195 -29.35 10.41 22.00
N PRO A 196 -29.63 9.09 22.05
CA PRO A 196 -28.59 8.07 22.10
C PRO A 196 -27.56 8.26 20.99
N GLY A 197 -26.29 8.04 21.31
CA GLY A 197 -25.19 8.32 20.37
C GLY A 197 -24.68 9.76 20.41
N THR A 198 -25.11 10.59 21.37
CA THR A 198 -24.57 11.95 21.52
C THR A 198 -23.51 12.00 22.62
N TYR A 199 -22.30 11.54 22.29
CA TYR A 199 -21.13 11.54 23.19
C TYR A 199 -19.84 11.67 22.39
N GLY A 200 -18.69 11.54 23.06
CA GLY A 200 -17.38 11.56 22.43
C GLY A 200 -16.79 12.97 22.24
N PRO A 201 -15.55 13.07 21.74
CA PRO A 201 -14.91 14.34 21.45
C PRO A 201 -15.65 15.15 20.38
N LEU A 202 -15.53 16.47 20.49
CA LEU A 202 -16.03 17.45 19.52
C LEU A 202 -14.95 18.52 19.33
N ILE A 203 -14.62 18.85 18.08
CA ILE A 203 -13.66 19.91 17.73
C ILE A 203 -14.18 20.69 16.51
N SER A 204 -14.12 22.02 16.58
CA SER A 204 -14.57 22.92 15.51
C SER A 204 -13.44 23.28 14.56
N ALA A 205 -12.25 23.59 15.10
CA ALA A 205 -11.09 23.90 14.27
C ALA A 205 -9.76 23.69 14.99
N ILE A 206 -8.69 23.53 14.22
CA ILE A 206 -7.32 23.43 14.70
C ILE A 206 -6.48 24.50 14.01
N SER A 207 -5.61 25.17 14.76
CA SER A 207 -4.67 26.14 14.25
C SER A 207 -3.28 25.85 14.83
N VAL A 208 -2.28 25.78 13.95
CA VAL A 208 -0.89 25.46 14.28
C VAL A 208 -0.04 26.57 13.69
N VAL A 209 0.54 27.39 14.55
CA VAL A 209 1.30 28.59 14.17
C VAL A 209 2.71 28.50 14.75
N PRO A 210 3.77 28.79 13.97
CA PRO A 210 5.14 28.64 14.45
C PRO A 210 5.49 29.79 15.41
N ASN A 211 6.23 29.48 16.48
CA ASN A 211 6.77 30.48 17.41
C ASN A 211 8.14 31.03 16.98
N PHE A 212 8.58 30.66 15.79
CA PHE A 212 9.81 31.10 15.16
C PHE A 212 9.46 31.82 13.86
N HIS A 213 10.35 32.69 13.41
CA HIS A 213 10.21 33.28 12.10
C HIS A 213 10.49 32.20 11.05
N PRO A 214 9.49 31.78 10.26
CA PRO A 214 9.79 30.92 9.12
C PRO A 214 10.79 31.65 8.22
N PRO A 215 11.73 30.94 7.58
CA PRO A 215 12.62 31.56 6.62
C PRO A 215 11.78 32.35 5.61
N LEU A 216 12.00 33.66 5.54
CA LEU A 216 11.21 34.61 4.74
C LEU A 216 10.92 34.02 3.36
N GLU A 217 9.64 33.84 3.02
CA GLU A 217 9.20 33.65 1.64
C GLU A 217 9.52 34.92 0.86
N GLY A 218 10.74 35.00 0.34
CA GLY A 218 11.20 36.17 -0.40
C GLY A 218 12.71 36.20 -0.57
N GLU A 219 13.23 35.38 -1.49
CA GLU A 219 14.40 35.60 -2.36
C GLU A 219 15.19 34.32 -2.68
N LYS A 220 14.51 33.28 -3.16
CA LYS A 220 15.08 32.47 -4.25
C LYS A 220 14.03 32.26 -5.33
N LYS A 221 13.57 33.35 -5.94
CA LYS A 221 13.21 33.25 -7.36
C LYS A 221 14.51 32.91 -8.07
N ILE A 222 14.67 31.64 -8.43
CA ILE A 222 15.76 31.21 -9.30
C ILE A 222 15.73 32.17 -10.49
N SER A 223 16.78 32.97 -10.67
CA SER A 223 16.86 33.99 -11.73
C SER A 223 16.44 33.35 -13.05
N THR A 224 15.65 34.06 -13.87
CA THR A 224 15.25 33.56 -15.20
C THR A 224 16.48 33.12 -16.00
N GLY A 225 17.65 33.74 -15.77
CA GLY A 225 18.92 33.33 -16.36
C GLY A 225 19.49 32.02 -15.79
N THR A 226 19.26 31.71 -14.52
CA THR A 226 19.62 30.43 -13.89
C THR A 226 18.67 29.32 -14.34
N VAL A 227 17.36 29.58 -14.44
CA VAL A 227 16.39 28.63 -15.01
C VAL A 227 16.74 28.35 -16.47
N ALA A 228 16.99 29.39 -17.27
CA ALA A 228 17.42 29.24 -18.66
C ALA A 228 18.75 28.48 -18.77
N GLY A 229 19.72 28.75 -17.89
CA GLY A 229 20.99 28.02 -17.83
C GLY A 229 20.83 26.54 -17.50
N ILE A 230 19.94 26.19 -16.56
CA ILE A 230 19.61 24.80 -16.20
C ILE A 230 18.89 24.12 -17.36
N VAL A 231 17.91 24.78 -18.00
CA VAL A 231 17.19 24.24 -19.15
C VAL A 231 18.12 24.02 -20.34
N VAL A 232 19.03 24.97 -20.63
CA VAL A 232 20.04 24.82 -21.69
C VAL A 232 21.03 23.72 -21.36
N SER A 233 21.42 23.55 -20.09
CA SER A 233 22.33 22.49 -19.65
C SER A 233 21.67 21.11 -19.73
N ILE A 234 20.40 20.99 -19.33
CA ILE A 234 19.60 19.77 -19.45
C ILE A 234 19.37 19.45 -20.93
N ALA A 235 18.99 20.44 -21.74
CA ALA A 235 18.82 20.26 -23.18
C ALA A 235 20.14 19.83 -23.83
N GLY A 236 21.27 20.46 -23.46
CA GLY A 236 22.61 20.09 -23.92
C GLY A 236 23.01 18.67 -23.51
N LEU A 237 22.72 18.27 -22.27
CA LEU A 237 22.94 16.90 -21.79
C LEU A 237 22.08 15.90 -22.57
N ILE A 238 20.81 16.23 -22.81
CA ILE A 238 19.90 15.41 -23.63
C ILE A 238 20.43 15.31 -25.06
N PHE A 239 20.85 16.40 -25.69
CA PHE A 239 21.44 16.39 -27.03
C PHE A 239 22.75 15.61 -27.08
N PHE A 240 23.58 15.68 -26.04
CA PHE A 240 24.82 14.91 -25.93
C PHE A 240 24.53 13.42 -25.76
N VAL A 241 23.56 13.07 -24.92
CA VAL A 241 23.09 11.69 -24.74
C VAL A 241 22.44 11.17 -26.04
N LEU A 242 21.60 11.95 -26.71
CA LEU A 242 21.01 11.60 -28.00
C LEU A 242 22.09 11.47 -29.09
N GLY A 243 23.08 12.36 -29.14
CA GLY A 243 24.21 12.27 -30.06
C GLY A 243 25.08 11.04 -29.79
N PHE A 244 25.33 10.72 -28.53
CA PHE A 244 26.04 9.52 -28.11
C PHE A 244 25.25 8.23 -28.40
N LEU A 245 23.94 8.24 -28.16
CA LEU A 245 23.03 7.15 -28.50
C LEU A 245 22.94 6.98 -30.03
N TRP A 246 22.95 8.08 -30.79
CA TRP A 246 22.93 8.05 -32.25
C TRP A 246 24.25 7.55 -32.83
N TRP A 247 25.39 7.98 -32.29
CA TRP A 247 26.72 7.45 -32.61
C TRP A 247 26.80 5.95 -32.26
N ARG A 248 26.28 5.53 -31.10
CA ARG A 248 26.17 4.11 -30.75
C ARG A 248 25.11 3.33 -31.53
N GLY A 249 24.39 3.97 -32.45
CA GLY A 249 23.42 3.33 -33.35
C GLY A 249 22.02 3.11 -32.78
N TYR A 250 21.70 3.61 -31.58
CA TYR A 250 20.39 3.45 -30.91
C TYR A 250 19.28 4.33 -31.49
N LEU A 251 19.61 5.45 -32.14
CA LEU A 251 18.62 6.37 -32.75
C LEU A 251 18.50 6.19 -34.28
N GLY A 252 19.20 5.19 -34.84
CA GLY A 252 18.98 4.77 -36.21
C GLY A 252 17.63 4.09 -36.33
N HIS A 253 16.68 4.79 -36.97
CA HIS A 253 15.35 4.28 -37.30
C HIS A 253 15.43 2.92 -38.00
N LYS A 254 15.20 1.86 -37.25
CA LYS A 254 14.86 0.53 -37.76
C LYS A 254 13.52 0.16 -37.15
N ASN A 255 12.51 0.08 -38.01
CA ASN A 255 11.18 -0.43 -37.70
C ASN A 255 11.28 -1.81 -37.05
N THR A 256 11.08 -1.90 -35.73
CA THR A 256 10.79 -3.17 -35.06
C THR A 256 10.29 -2.90 -33.64
N MET A 257 9.04 -3.25 -33.38
CA MET A 257 8.64 -3.79 -32.08
C MET A 257 9.68 -4.83 -31.70
N ASP A 258 10.44 -4.59 -30.63
CA ASP A 258 11.18 -5.54 -29.80
C ASP A 258 12.32 -4.75 -29.12
N GLN A 259 12.11 -4.32 -27.86
CA GLN A 259 13.11 -4.19 -26.78
C GLN A 259 12.69 -3.19 -25.68
N ALA A 260 11.91 -3.70 -24.73
CA ALA A 260 11.94 -3.41 -23.29
C ALA A 260 11.22 -4.59 -22.61
N PRO A 261 11.49 -5.04 -21.37
CA PRO A 261 12.39 -4.60 -20.30
C PRO A 261 13.23 -5.79 -19.72
N TRP A 262 13.94 -6.54 -20.58
CA TRP A 262 14.55 -7.83 -20.19
C TRP A 262 16.07 -7.76 -19.92
N THR A 263 16.70 -6.65 -20.29
CA THR A 263 18.15 -6.42 -20.15
C THR A 263 18.61 -6.18 -18.71
N ASP A 264 17.71 -5.83 -17.78
CA ASP A 264 18.05 -5.72 -16.35
C ASP A 264 17.99 -7.08 -15.61
N LEU A 265 17.39 -8.13 -16.20
CA LEU A 265 17.40 -9.50 -15.64
C LEU A 265 18.70 -10.24 -15.89
N THR A 266 19.45 -9.86 -16.93
CA THR A 266 20.80 -10.39 -17.20
C THR A 266 21.87 -9.86 -16.24
N GLY A 267 21.55 -8.90 -15.37
CA GLY A 267 22.47 -8.30 -14.40
C GLY A 267 22.26 -8.75 -12.94
N LEU A 268 21.28 -9.62 -12.68
CA LEU A 268 21.17 -10.34 -11.41
C LEU A 268 21.89 -11.68 -11.61
N ASP A 269 22.90 -11.99 -10.78
CA ASP A 269 23.58 -13.29 -10.70
C ASP A 269 22.60 -14.39 -10.24
N LEU A 270 21.58 -14.65 -11.04
CA LEU A 270 20.68 -15.79 -10.92
C LEU A 270 21.41 -16.96 -11.56
N HIS A 271 21.66 -18.03 -10.79
CA HIS A 271 22.24 -19.30 -11.25
C HIS A 271 21.33 -20.05 -12.27
N THR A 272 20.42 -19.35 -12.93
CA THR A 272 19.40 -19.86 -13.84
C THR A 272 19.86 -19.67 -15.28
N SER A 273 19.93 -20.76 -16.05
CA SER A 273 20.47 -20.72 -17.41
C SER A 273 19.49 -20.02 -18.38
N SER A 274 20.02 -19.21 -19.30
CA SER A 274 19.21 -18.60 -20.36
C SER A 274 19.15 -19.53 -21.57
N PHE A 275 17.94 -19.82 -22.04
CA PHE A 275 17.68 -20.64 -23.24
C PHE A 275 17.26 -19.75 -24.40
N THR A 276 17.71 -20.09 -25.61
CA THR A 276 17.23 -19.43 -26.84
C THR A 276 15.91 -20.02 -27.32
N LEU A 277 15.09 -19.22 -28.01
CA LEU A 277 13.80 -19.72 -28.54
C LEU A 277 14.02 -20.83 -29.56
N THR A 278 15.10 -20.78 -30.33
CA THR A 278 15.50 -21.83 -31.27
C THR A 278 15.76 -23.14 -30.53
N GLN A 279 16.52 -23.12 -29.43
CA GLN A 279 16.77 -24.33 -28.62
C GLN A 279 15.46 -24.93 -28.10
N ILE A 280 14.55 -24.09 -27.58
CA ILE A 280 13.27 -24.55 -27.05
C ILE A 280 12.36 -25.08 -28.16
N LYS A 281 12.33 -24.45 -29.33
CA LYS A 281 11.60 -24.96 -30.49
C LYS A 281 12.13 -26.31 -30.93
N VAL A 282 13.44 -26.48 -31.03
CA VAL A 282 14.02 -27.80 -31.37
C VAL A 282 13.64 -28.84 -30.32
N ALA A 283 13.77 -28.50 -29.03
CA ALA A 283 13.47 -29.43 -27.94
C ALA A 283 11.99 -29.86 -27.87
N THR A 284 11.06 -28.98 -28.27
CA THR A 284 9.62 -29.22 -28.17
C THR A 284 8.97 -29.62 -29.50
N ASN A 285 9.76 -29.87 -30.56
CA ASN A 285 9.28 -30.04 -31.93
C ASN A 285 8.38 -28.87 -32.38
N ASN A 286 8.85 -27.65 -32.18
CA ASN A 286 8.17 -26.40 -32.46
C ASN A 286 6.81 -26.28 -31.73
N PHE A 287 6.79 -26.61 -30.43
CA PHE A 287 5.57 -26.61 -29.60
C PHE A 287 4.46 -27.49 -30.16
N ASP A 288 4.82 -28.69 -30.64
CA ASP A 288 3.87 -29.66 -31.18
C ASP A 288 2.74 -29.94 -30.17
N ALA A 289 1.51 -29.98 -30.65
CA ALA A 289 0.34 -30.28 -29.82
C ALA A 289 0.45 -31.67 -29.15
N ALA A 290 1.14 -32.63 -29.78
CA ALA A 290 1.42 -33.94 -29.19
C ALA A 290 2.33 -33.86 -27.95
N ASN A 291 3.14 -32.81 -27.84
CA ASN A 291 4.02 -32.57 -26.69
C ASN A 291 3.34 -31.75 -25.58
N LYS A 292 2.10 -31.30 -25.76
CA LYS A 292 1.37 -30.54 -24.74
C LYS A 292 0.96 -31.46 -23.59
N ILE A 293 1.50 -31.20 -22.40
CA ILE A 293 1.28 -32.02 -21.19
C ILE A 293 0.29 -31.43 -20.19
N GLY A 294 -0.06 -30.15 -20.37
CA GLY A 294 -1.04 -29.44 -19.55
C GLY A 294 -1.33 -28.05 -20.08
N GLU A 295 -2.43 -27.47 -19.60
CA GLU A 295 -2.80 -26.08 -19.84
C GLU A 295 -3.65 -25.59 -18.66
N GLY A 296 -3.37 -24.39 -18.19
CA GLY A 296 -4.12 -23.73 -17.13
C GLY A 296 -4.21 -22.22 -17.36
N GLY A 297 -4.61 -21.46 -16.34
CA GLY A 297 -4.71 -19.99 -16.41
C GLY A 297 -3.41 -19.28 -16.78
N PHE A 298 -2.28 -19.97 -16.65
CA PHE A 298 -0.94 -19.47 -16.92
C PHE A 298 -0.42 -19.81 -18.32
N GLY A 299 -1.19 -20.53 -19.13
CA GLY A 299 -0.84 -20.94 -20.48
C GLY A 299 -0.47 -22.43 -20.62
N PRO A 300 -0.08 -22.85 -21.83
CA PRO A 300 0.23 -24.25 -22.12
C PRO A 300 1.62 -24.65 -21.60
N VAL A 301 1.75 -25.93 -21.25
CA VAL A 301 3.01 -26.57 -20.85
C VAL A 301 3.33 -27.68 -21.83
N TYR A 302 4.55 -27.66 -22.37
CA TYR A 302 5.05 -28.63 -23.35
C TYR A 302 6.18 -29.47 -22.78
N LYS A 303 6.18 -30.76 -23.11
CA LYS A 303 7.31 -31.65 -22.91
C LYS A 303 8.37 -31.36 -23.99
N GLY A 304 9.63 -31.41 -23.61
CA GLY A 304 10.74 -31.29 -24.55
C GLY A 304 11.92 -32.18 -24.17
N LEU A 305 12.81 -32.36 -25.14
CA LEU A 305 14.08 -33.07 -24.98
C LEU A 305 15.21 -32.16 -25.46
N LEU A 306 16.08 -31.74 -24.54
CA LEU A 306 17.27 -30.96 -24.87
C LEU A 306 18.29 -31.81 -25.65
N SER A 307 19.24 -31.15 -26.32
CA SER A 307 20.25 -31.81 -27.16
C SER A 307 21.20 -32.74 -26.38
N ASP A 308 21.34 -32.52 -25.08
CA ASP A 308 22.11 -33.35 -24.15
C ASP A 308 21.32 -34.57 -23.64
N GLY A 309 20.07 -34.74 -24.06
CA GLY A 309 19.17 -35.80 -23.60
C GLY A 309 18.34 -35.44 -22.36
N THR A 310 18.47 -34.23 -21.83
CA THR A 310 17.73 -33.79 -20.64
C THR A 310 16.25 -33.56 -20.99
N MET A 311 15.37 -34.24 -20.27
CA MET A 311 13.93 -34.07 -20.39
C MET A 311 13.47 -32.81 -19.64
N ILE A 312 12.68 -31.97 -20.31
CA ILE A 312 12.22 -30.69 -19.79
C ILE A 312 10.71 -30.50 -19.91
N ALA A 313 10.17 -29.64 -19.03
CA ALA A 313 8.84 -29.08 -19.15
C ALA A 313 8.93 -27.57 -19.42
N VAL A 314 8.33 -27.11 -20.51
CA VAL A 314 8.36 -25.73 -20.97
C VAL A 314 7.00 -25.10 -20.73
N LYS A 315 6.90 -24.23 -19.72
CA LYS A 315 5.69 -23.46 -19.39
C LYS A 315 5.72 -22.16 -20.19
N GLN A 316 4.75 -21.97 -21.07
CA GLN A 316 4.62 -20.77 -21.89
C GLN A 316 3.65 -19.79 -21.23
N LEU A 317 4.15 -18.65 -20.79
CA LEU A 317 3.38 -17.61 -20.12
C LEU A 317 2.90 -16.55 -21.12
N SER A 318 1.71 -16.00 -20.86
CA SER A 318 1.11 -14.97 -21.72
C SER A 318 1.83 -13.63 -21.58
N SER A 319 2.58 -13.25 -22.61
CA SER A 319 3.22 -11.93 -22.75
C SER A 319 2.24 -10.78 -22.99
N LYS A 320 0.98 -11.09 -23.34
CA LYS A 320 -0.06 -10.11 -23.67
C LYS A 320 -0.76 -9.51 -22.44
N SER A 321 -0.47 -10.03 -21.24
CA SER A 321 -1.13 -9.60 -20.01
C SER A 321 -0.12 -9.12 -18.97
N LYS A 322 -0.43 -8.02 -18.26
CA LYS A 322 0.37 -7.53 -17.12
C LYS A 322 0.51 -8.59 -16.02
N GLN A 323 -0.49 -9.46 -15.91
CA GLN A 323 -0.50 -10.57 -14.96
C GLN A 323 0.57 -11.62 -15.30
N GLY A 324 0.58 -12.13 -16.53
CA GLY A 324 1.56 -13.15 -16.96
C GLY A 324 3.00 -12.67 -16.88
N THR A 325 3.28 -11.40 -17.20
CA THR A 325 4.62 -10.81 -17.01
C THR A 325 5.03 -10.76 -15.54
N ARG A 326 4.10 -10.40 -14.64
CA ARG A 326 4.38 -10.33 -13.19
C ARG A 326 4.63 -11.72 -12.61
N GLU A 327 3.83 -12.70 -12.99
CA GLU A 327 3.98 -14.09 -12.54
C GLU A 327 5.30 -14.68 -13.05
N PHE A 328 5.70 -14.41 -14.30
CA PHE A 328 7.01 -14.81 -14.84
C PHE A 328 8.17 -14.29 -13.98
N VAL A 329 8.18 -12.98 -13.69
CA VAL A 329 9.25 -12.35 -12.90
C VAL A 329 9.24 -12.87 -11.46
N ASN A 330 8.05 -13.04 -10.87
CA ASN A 330 7.91 -13.54 -9.50
C ASN A 330 8.38 -15.00 -9.38
N GLU A 331 7.99 -15.83 -10.34
CA GLU A 331 8.34 -17.25 -10.39
C GLU A 331 9.86 -17.40 -10.52
N ILE A 332 10.51 -16.71 -11.47
CA ILE A 332 11.99 -16.70 -11.59
C ILE A 332 12.63 -16.18 -10.32
N GLY A 333 12.18 -15.05 -9.78
CA GLY A 333 12.81 -14.42 -8.62
C GLY A 333 12.77 -15.29 -7.36
N ILE A 334 11.70 -16.07 -7.17
CA ILE A 334 11.54 -16.94 -6.00
C ILE A 334 12.22 -18.29 -6.23
N ILE A 335 11.85 -19.03 -7.28
CA ILE A 335 12.25 -20.45 -7.42
C ILE A 335 13.73 -20.62 -7.72
N SER A 336 14.37 -19.63 -8.36
CA SER A 336 15.82 -19.64 -8.65
C SER A 336 16.69 -19.64 -7.40
N ALA A 337 16.17 -19.13 -6.28
CA ALA A 337 16.87 -19.07 -5.00
C ALA A 337 16.60 -20.28 -4.11
N LEU A 338 15.82 -21.27 -4.60
CA LEU A 338 15.36 -22.41 -3.83
C LEU A 338 15.91 -23.69 -4.43
N GLN A 339 16.42 -24.56 -3.57
CA GLN A 339 16.86 -25.89 -3.96
C GLN A 339 16.47 -26.87 -2.86
N HIS A 340 15.51 -27.74 -3.16
CA HIS A 340 15.02 -28.71 -2.18
C HIS A 340 14.39 -29.93 -2.90
N PRO A 341 14.57 -31.17 -2.39
CA PRO A 341 14.07 -32.38 -3.05
C PRO A 341 12.56 -32.42 -3.32
N HIS A 342 11.78 -31.65 -2.55
CA HIS A 342 10.32 -31.57 -2.68
C HIS A 342 9.83 -30.29 -3.37
N LEU A 343 10.70 -29.53 -4.03
CA LEU A 343 10.34 -28.41 -4.89
C LEU A 343 10.82 -28.69 -6.32
N VAL A 344 10.09 -28.22 -7.32
CA VAL A 344 10.47 -28.40 -8.73
C VAL A 344 11.68 -27.51 -9.08
N ASN A 345 12.64 -28.09 -9.80
CA ASN A 345 13.83 -27.39 -10.24
C ASN A 345 13.54 -26.58 -11.51
N LEU A 346 13.77 -25.27 -11.43
CA LEU A 346 13.85 -24.40 -12.60
C LEU A 346 15.25 -24.50 -13.19
N TYR A 347 15.36 -25.00 -14.42
CA TYR A 347 16.61 -25.01 -15.16
C TYR A 347 16.93 -23.65 -15.77
N GLY A 348 15.91 -22.95 -16.24
CA GLY A 348 16.12 -21.73 -16.99
C GLY A 348 14.88 -20.99 -17.42
N CYS A 349 15.10 -19.91 -18.17
CA CYS A 349 14.04 -19.21 -18.87
C CYS A 349 14.47 -18.86 -20.30
N CYS A 350 13.49 -18.62 -21.17
CA CYS A 350 13.70 -18.03 -22.48
C CYS A 350 12.84 -16.78 -22.57
N VAL A 351 13.48 -15.68 -22.97
CA VAL A 351 12.84 -14.39 -23.19
C VAL A 351 13.28 -13.84 -24.53
N GLU A 352 12.48 -14.09 -25.56
CA GLU A 352 12.74 -13.60 -26.93
C GLU A 352 11.45 -13.09 -27.57
N GLY A 353 11.47 -11.83 -28.02
CA GLY A 353 10.30 -11.13 -28.55
C GLY A 353 9.12 -11.17 -27.57
N ASN A 354 7.99 -11.72 -28.02
CA ASN A 354 6.77 -11.90 -27.21
C ASN A 354 6.69 -13.29 -26.54
N GLN A 355 7.78 -14.03 -26.42
CA GLN A 355 7.80 -15.36 -25.79
C GLN A 355 8.41 -15.29 -24.39
N LEU A 356 7.62 -15.67 -23.38
CA LEU A 356 8.06 -15.82 -21.99
C LEU A 356 7.93 -17.28 -21.61
N LEU A 357 9.06 -17.99 -21.51
CA LEU A 357 9.08 -19.43 -21.29
C LEU A 357 9.89 -19.74 -20.05
N LEU A 358 9.36 -20.61 -19.19
CA LEU A 358 10.09 -21.19 -18.06
C LEU A 358 10.39 -22.66 -18.34
N VAL A 359 11.63 -23.06 -18.09
CA VAL A 359 12.14 -24.40 -18.38
C VAL A 359 12.39 -25.11 -17.07
N TYR A 360 11.57 -26.12 -16.79
CA TYR A 360 11.62 -26.94 -15.58
C TYR A 360 12.13 -28.34 -15.87
N GLU A 361 12.56 -29.04 -14.82
CA GLU A 361 12.66 -30.49 -14.86
C GLU A 361 11.31 -31.12 -15.28
N TYR A 362 11.38 -32.17 -16.10
CA TYR A 362 10.18 -32.91 -16.47
C TYR A 362 9.78 -33.91 -15.38
N MET A 363 8.50 -33.93 -15.04
CA MET A 363 7.92 -34.82 -14.03
C MET A 363 7.04 -35.88 -14.70
N GLU A 364 7.49 -37.14 -14.68
CA GLU A 364 6.96 -38.21 -15.53
C GLU A 364 5.51 -38.59 -15.23
N ASN A 365 5.12 -38.51 -13.95
CA ASN A 365 3.78 -38.86 -13.50
C ASN A 365 2.83 -37.65 -13.43
N ASN A 366 3.27 -36.49 -13.95
CA ASN A 366 2.48 -35.25 -14.05
C ASN A 366 1.93 -34.82 -12.67
N SER A 367 0.85 -34.02 -12.64
CA SER A 367 0.26 -33.53 -11.39
C SER A 367 -0.47 -34.60 -10.59
N LEU A 368 -0.46 -34.45 -9.27
CA LEU A 368 -1.22 -35.28 -8.32
C LEU A 368 -2.72 -35.25 -8.63
N ALA A 369 -3.25 -34.11 -9.09
CA ALA A 369 -4.63 -33.99 -9.54
C ALA A 369 -4.92 -34.93 -10.73
N ARG A 370 -4.01 -35.02 -11.71
CA ARG A 370 -4.15 -35.94 -12.85
C ARG A 370 -4.05 -37.39 -12.39
N ALA A 371 -3.13 -37.70 -11.48
CA ALA A 371 -2.95 -39.04 -10.94
C ALA A 371 -4.16 -39.54 -10.12
N LEU A 372 -4.89 -38.63 -9.43
CA LEU A 372 -6.03 -38.97 -8.58
C LEU A 372 -7.39 -38.89 -9.31
N PHE A 373 -7.56 -37.89 -10.19
CA PHE A 373 -8.85 -37.51 -10.74
C PHE A 373 -8.86 -37.37 -12.27
N GLY A 374 -7.74 -37.68 -12.93
CA GLY A 374 -7.64 -37.63 -14.40
C GLY A 374 -8.47 -38.72 -15.09
N PRO A 375 -8.44 -38.78 -16.44
CA PRO A 375 -8.99 -39.89 -17.20
C PRO A 375 -8.38 -41.23 -16.74
N GLU A 376 -9.11 -42.33 -16.88
CA GLU A 376 -8.73 -43.65 -16.33
C GLU A 376 -7.33 -44.10 -16.77
N GLU A 377 -6.97 -43.84 -18.02
CA GLU A 377 -5.64 -44.11 -18.59
C GLU A 377 -4.50 -43.26 -18.01
N CYS A 378 -4.80 -42.21 -17.27
CA CYS A 378 -3.84 -41.34 -16.58
C CYS A 378 -3.84 -41.51 -15.05
N GLN A 379 -4.81 -42.23 -14.49
CA GLN A 379 -4.92 -42.41 -13.04
C GLN A 379 -3.87 -43.42 -12.55
N LEU A 380 -3.28 -43.12 -11.40
CA LEU A 380 -2.32 -44.00 -10.74
C LEU A 380 -2.98 -44.68 -9.54
N LYS A 381 -2.78 -45.98 -9.40
CA LYS A 381 -3.18 -46.73 -8.20
C LYS A 381 -2.24 -46.41 -7.05
N LEU A 382 -2.52 -45.32 -6.35
CA LEU A 382 -1.78 -44.91 -5.16
C LEU A 382 -2.31 -45.65 -3.93
N ASP A 383 -1.55 -46.64 -3.45
CA ASP A 383 -1.82 -47.30 -2.18
C ASP A 383 -1.65 -46.33 -0.99
N TRP A 384 -2.14 -46.73 0.18
CA TRP A 384 -2.08 -45.88 1.37
C TRP A 384 -0.65 -45.46 1.73
N ARG A 385 0.31 -46.39 1.61
CA ARG A 385 1.72 -46.11 1.91
C ARG A 385 2.30 -45.04 1.00
N THR A 386 1.97 -45.07 -0.29
CA THR A 386 2.39 -44.09 -1.27
C THR A 386 1.74 -42.73 -1.02
N ARG A 387 0.44 -42.70 -0.73
CA ARG A 387 -0.26 -41.45 -0.36
C ARG A 387 0.37 -40.79 0.86
N HIS A 388 0.66 -41.58 1.90
CA HIS A 388 1.34 -41.09 3.09
C HIS A 388 2.72 -40.50 2.77
N LYS A 389 3.54 -41.19 1.94
CA LYS A 389 4.82 -40.66 1.47
C LYS A 389 4.67 -39.33 0.72
N ILE A 390 3.65 -39.22 -0.13
CA ILE A 390 3.34 -37.98 -0.86
C ILE A 390 3.01 -36.84 0.12
N CYS A 391 2.11 -37.07 1.09
CA CYS A 391 1.76 -36.07 2.10
C CYS A 391 2.97 -35.61 2.91
N VAL A 392 3.82 -36.55 3.35
CA VAL A 392 5.05 -36.23 4.08
C VAL A 392 6.00 -35.40 3.22
N GLY A 393 6.15 -35.73 1.93
CA GLY A 393 7.02 -34.95 1.03
C GLY A 393 6.51 -33.53 0.80
N ILE A 394 5.20 -33.35 0.61
CA ILE A 394 4.58 -32.02 0.52
C ILE A 394 4.83 -31.22 1.81
N ALA A 395 4.60 -31.84 2.97
CA ALA A 395 4.83 -31.20 4.26
C ALA A 395 6.29 -30.76 4.44
N LYS A 396 7.26 -31.59 4.04
CA LYS A 396 8.68 -31.23 4.04
C LYS A 396 8.99 -30.06 3.10
N GLY A 397 8.42 -30.05 1.89
CA GLY A 397 8.56 -28.93 0.97
C GLY A 397 8.02 -27.62 1.55
N LEU A 398 6.89 -27.66 2.24
CA LEU A 398 6.31 -26.49 2.90
C LEU A 398 7.10 -26.05 4.13
N ALA A 399 7.56 -26.99 4.95
CA ALA A 399 8.43 -26.69 6.10
C ALA A 399 9.70 -25.98 5.62
N TYR A 400 10.31 -26.46 4.53
CA TYR A 400 11.46 -25.80 3.94
C TYR A 400 11.14 -24.35 3.54
N LEU A 401 10.03 -24.10 2.83
CA LEU A 401 9.64 -22.74 2.41
C LEU A 401 9.36 -21.78 3.57
N HIS A 402 8.80 -22.29 4.67
CA HIS A 402 8.35 -21.46 5.79
C HIS A 402 9.42 -21.22 6.85
N GLU A 403 10.31 -22.19 7.06
CA GLU A 403 11.19 -22.22 8.24
C GLU A 403 12.66 -22.45 7.90
N GLU A 404 12.99 -23.26 6.88
CA GLU A 404 14.38 -23.70 6.64
C GLU A 404 15.09 -22.89 5.53
N SER A 405 14.34 -22.29 4.60
CA SER A 405 14.90 -21.45 3.55
C SER A 405 15.36 -20.11 4.11
N ARG A 406 16.48 -19.58 3.57
CA ARG A 406 17.03 -18.26 3.97
C ARG A 406 16.01 -17.14 3.86
N LEU A 407 15.06 -17.27 2.95
CA LEU A 407 13.94 -16.36 2.78
C LEU A 407 12.66 -17.12 3.10
N LYS A 408 11.85 -16.62 4.04
CA LYS A 408 10.53 -17.20 4.35
C LYS A 408 9.58 -16.91 3.19
N ILE A 409 8.96 -17.95 2.65
CA ILE A 409 8.15 -17.87 1.43
C ILE A 409 6.80 -18.51 1.66
N VAL A 410 5.73 -17.74 1.45
CA VAL A 410 4.37 -18.27 1.41
C VAL A 410 4.01 -18.58 -0.04
N HIS A 411 3.74 -19.86 -0.35
CA HIS A 411 3.43 -20.31 -1.72
C HIS A 411 2.11 -19.75 -2.27
N ARG A 412 1.09 -19.64 -1.41
CA ARG A 412 -0.26 -19.07 -1.70
C ARG A 412 -1.15 -19.82 -2.71
N ASP A 413 -0.62 -20.80 -3.44
CA ASP A 413 -1.41 -21.63 -4.37
C ASP A 413 -1.14 -23.14 -4.23
N ILE A 414 -1.23 -23.67 -3.01
CA ILE A 414 -1.02 -25.11 -2.75
C ILE A 414 -2.31 -25.88 -3.05
N LYS A 415 -2.24 -26.74 -4.08
CA LYS A 415 -3.33 -27.59 -4.54
C LYS A 415 -2.79 -28.80 -5.31
N ALA A 416 -3.63 -29.81 -5.54
CA ALA A 416 -3.22 -31.04 -6.20
C ALA A 416 -2.71 -30.85 -7.65
N THR A 417 -3.11 -29.78 -8.35
CA THR A 417 -2.58 -29.46 -9.69
C THR A 417 -1.14 -28.95 -9.65
N ASN A 418 -0.72 -28.38 -8.50
CA ASN A 418 0.59 -27.75 -8.30
C ASN A 418 1.55 -28.65 -7.50
N VAL A 419 1.19 -29.92 -7.32
CA VAL A 419 2.07 -30.97 -6.81
C VAL A 419 2.33 -31.93 -7.95
N LEU A 420 3.58 -32.01 -8.40
CA LEU A 420 4.01 -32.89 -9.47
C LEU A 420 4.64 -34.16 -8.90
N LEU A 421 4.51 -35.27 -9.63
CA LEU A 421 5.03 -36.58 -9.24
C LEU A 421 6.13 -37.01 -10.20
N GLY A 422 7.33 -37.28 -9.66
CA GLY A 422 8.44 -37.83 -10.44
C GLY A 422 8.23 -39.33 -10.69
N LYS A 423 9.12 -39.95 -11.45
CA LYS A 423 9.10 -41.40 -11.79
C LYS A 423 8.80 -42.32 -10.60
N ASP A 424 9.44 -42.06 -9.45
CA ASP A 424 9.30 -42.87 -8.23
C ASP A 424 8.16 -42.39 -7.30
N LEU A 425 7.22 -41.60 -7.84
CA LEU A 425 6.11 -40.97 -7.10
C LEU A 425 6.56 -40.04 -5.98
N HIS A 426 7.77 -39.50 -6.10
CA HIS A 426 8.28 -38.47 -5.21
C HIS A 426 7.60 -37.13 -5.51
N PRO A 427 6.97 -36.47 -4.51
CA PRO A 427 6.24 -35.24 -4.75
C PRO A 427 7.17 -34.03 -4.82
N LYS A 428 6.91 -33.13 -5.76
CA LYS A 428 7.52 -31.80 -5.84
C LYS A 428 6.45 -30.71 -5.99
N ILE A 429 6.57 -29.66 -5.18
CA ILE A 429 5.72 -28.48 -5.27
C ILE A 429 6.19 -27.63 -6.45
N SER A 430 5.23 -27.14 -7.24
CA SER A 430 5.46 -26.30 -8.43
C SER A 430 4.57 -25.07 -8.41
N ASP A 431 4.79 -24.17 -9.37
CA ASP A 431 3.97 -22.97 -9.65
C ASP A 431 4.05 -21.88 -8.57
N PHE A 432 5.20 -21.20 -8.56
CA PHE A 432 5.51 -20.12 -7.62
C PHE A 432 5.05 -18.73 -8.11
N GLY A 433 4.25 -18.67 -9.18
CA GLY A 433 3.79 -17.41 -9.78
C GLY A 433 3.08 -16.47 -8.79
N LEU A 434 2.40 -17.03 -7.78
CA LEU A 434 1.70 -16.28 -6.73
C LEU A 434 2.44 -16.21 -5.39
N ALA A 435 3.59 -16.87 -5.27
CA ALA A 435 4.36 -16.95 -4.03
C ALA A 435 4.84 -15.57 -3.58
N LYS A 436 5.07 -15.40 -2.28
CA LYS A 436 5.53 -14.14 -1.70
C LYS A 436 6.54 -14.36 -0.60
N LEU A 437 7.50 -13.44 -0.53
CA LEU A 437 8.40 -13.31 0.60
C LEU A 437 7.63 -12.79 1.82
N ASP A 438 7.89 -13.42 2.96
CA ASP A 438 7.43 -12.98 4.27
C ASP A 438 8.53 -12.14 4.93
N PRO A 439 8.35 -10.82 5.11
CA PRO A 439 9.31 -10.01 5.82
C PRO A 439 9.32 -10.42 7.29
N GLU A 440 10.48 -10.83 7.79
CA GLU A 440 10.69 -11.52 9.07
C GLU A 440 10.19 -10.79 10.34
N GLU A 441 9.66 -9.57 10.21
CA GLU A 441 9.23 -8.70 11.32
C GLU A 441 7.70 -8.53 11.46
N LYS A 442 6.86 -9.24 10.68
CA LYS A 442 5.40 -9.09 10.77
C LYS A 442 4.72 -10.40 11.17
N THR A 443 3.88 -10.34 12.21
CA THR A 443 3.05 -11.48 12.66
C THR A 443 1.95 -11.86 11.66
N HIS A 444 1.73 -11.04 10.63
CA HIS A 444 0.72 -11.24 9.61
C HIS A 444 1.09 -10.51 8.30
N LEU A 445 0.86 -11.20 7.19
CA LEU A 445 0.99 -10.67 5.83
C LEU A 445 -0.38 -10.26 5.29
N SER A 446 -0.67 -8.96 5.24
CA SER A 446 -1.86 -8.48 4.52
C SER A 446 -1.60 -8.49 3.02
N THR A 447 -2.25 -9.41 2.30
CA THR A 447 -2.14 -9.53 0.85
C THR A 447 -3.53 -9.58 0.22
N ARG A 448 -3.68 -9.02 -1.00
CA ARG A 448 -4.90 -9.26 -1.80
C ARG A 448 -5.13 -10.76 -1.94
N VAL A 449 -6.39 -11.19 -1.83
CA VAL A 449 -6.80 -12.58 -2.06
C VAL A 449 -6.25 -13.05 -3.40
N ALA A 450 -5.52 -14.16 -3.40
CA ALA A 450 -5.00 -14.84 -4.57
C ALA A 450 -4.86 -16.33 -4.27
N GLY A 451 -4.90 -17.16 -5.31
CA GLY A 451 -5.08 -18.61 -5.21
C GLY A 451 -6.44 -19.01 -5.80
N THR A 452 -6.70 -20.31 -5.89
CA THR A 452 -7.96 -20.88 -6.43
C THR A 452 -8.80 -21.56 -5.37
#